data_AF-A0A8X6U905-F1
#
_entry.id   AF-A0A8X6U905-F1
#
_cell.length_a   1.000
_cell.length_b   1.000
_cell.length_c   1.000
_cell.angle_alpha   90.00
_cell.angle_beta   90.00
_cell.angle_gamma   90.00
#
_symmetry.space_group_name_H-M   'P 1'
#
loop_
_entity.id
_entity.type
_entity.pdbx_description
1 polymer ?
#
loop_
_entity_poly.entity_id
_entity_poly.type
_entity_poly.pdbx_seq_one_letter_code
_entity_poly.pdbx_strand_id
1 'polypeptide(L)'
;MSVSMHHLMYYHEMRKLFLLRIIAADEKLGNHFDPNKSLSMEWRHHSSPQPKKASSSTRAGRVILTCFFDVDGILLLEKLHTVILCHIS
;
A
#
# COMPACT_ATOMS: atom_id res chain seq x y z
N MET A 1 16.74 -28.70 18.74
CA MET A 1 15.52 -27.94 19.11
C MET A 1 15.18 -27.03 17.94
N SER A 2 13.91 -26.96 17.52
CA SER A 2 13.50 -26.12 16.40
C SER A 2 13.60 -24.63 16.76
N VAL A 3 13.89 -23.78 15.76
CA VAL A 3 13.95 -22.31 15.91
C VAL A 3 12.62 -21.75 16.44
N SER A 4 11.50 -22.33 16.02
CA SER A 4 10.16 -21.96 16.50
C SER A 4 10.00 -22.15 18.01
N MET A 5 10.51 -23.25 18.56
CA MET A 5 10.41 -23.53 20.00
C MET A 5 11.27 -22.55 20.81
N HIS A 6 12.45 -22.20 20.30
CA HIS A 6 13.32 -21.21 20.94
C HIS A 6 12.66 -19.83 21.01
N HIS A 7 12.04 -19.37 19.92
CA HIS A 7 11.30 -18.10 19.93
C HIS A 7 10.10 -18.12 20.88
N LEU A 8 9.36 -19.23 20.97
CA LEU A 8 8.23 -19.35 21.88
C LEU A 8 8.67 -19.29 23.35
N MET A 9 9.74 -19.99 23.71
CA MET A 9 10.30 -19.93 25.06
C MET A 9 10.81 -18.52 25.39
N TYR A 10 11.54 -17.89 24.46
CA TYR A 10 12.05 -16.54 24.65
C TYR A 10 10.93 -15.49 24.75
N TYR A 11 9.84 -15.63 24.00
CA TYR A 11 8.65 -14.81 24.18
C TYR A 11 8.03 -15.00 25.57
N HIS A 12 7.93 -16.24 26.06
CA HIS A 12 7.35 -16.53 27.37
C HIS A 12 8.15 -15.85 28.50
N GLU A 13 9.47 -15.89 28.43
CA GLU A 13 10.36 -15.32 29.45
C GLU A 13 10.51 -13.80 29.34
N MET A 14 10.65 -13.28 28.13
CA MET A 14 11.12 -11.91 27.88
C MET A 14 10.12 -11.03 27.13
N ARG A 15 8.84 -11.46 26.99
CA ARG A 15 7.69 -10.81 26.31
C ARG A 15 7.98 -9.47 25.62
N LYS A 16 8.17 -8.40 26.40
CA LYS A 16 8.43 -7.05 25.88
C LYS A 16 9.69 -6.97 25.03
N LEU A 17 10.83 -7.48 25.52
CA LEU A 17 12.11 -7.48 24.79
C LEU A 17 12.06 -8.31 23.52
N PHE A 18 11.23 -9.36 23.48
CA PHE A 18 10.99 -10.12 22.26
C PHE A 18 10.27 -9.27 21.20
N LEU A 19 9.18 -8.60 21.58
CA LEU A 19 8.40 -7.76 20.67
C LEU A 19 9.21 -6.57 20.12
N LEU A 20 10.12 -6.00 20.91
CA LEU A 20 11.02 -4.92 20.48
C LEU A 20 11.98 -5.32 19.34
N ARG A 21 12.15 -6.62 19.07
CA ARG A 21 13.04 -7.13 18.01
C ARG A 21 12.30 -7.52 16.74
N ILE A 22 10.96 -7.44 16.74
CA ILE A 22 10.16 -7.83 15.59
C ILE A 22 10.06 -6.65 14.63
N ILE A 23 10.48 -6.89 13.39
CA ILE A 23 10.16 -6.02 12.26
C ILE A 23 8.98 -6.68 11.53
N ALA A 24 7.88 -5.94 11.41
CA ALA A 24 6.73 -6.32 10.61
C ALA A 24 6.80 -5.68 9.23
N ALA A 25 6.15 -6.30 8.25
CA ALA A 25 6.02 -5.78 6.90
C ALA A 25 4.58 -5.98 6.40
N ASP A 26 4.04 -5.00 5.69
CA ASP A 26 2.75 -5.09 5.00
C ASP A 26 2.80 -4.46 3.62
N GLU A 27 1.99 -4.98 2.69
CA GLU A 27 1.90 -4.52 1.30
C GLU A 27 0.51 -4.00 0.99
N LYS A 28 0.42 -2.71 0.63
CA LYS A 28 -0.84 -2.06 0.27
C LYS A 28 -0.89 -1.73 -1.21
N LEU A 29 -1.95 -2.21 -1.87
CA LEU A 29 -2.26 -1.84 -3.24
C LEU A 29 -2.93 -0.45 -3.30
N GLY A 30 -2.26 0.50 -3.94
CA GLY A 30 -2.75 1.84 -4.22
C GLY A 30 -3.14 2.02 -5.69
N ASN A 31 -4.22 2.76 -5.90
CA ASN A 31 -4.54 3.27 -7.23
C ASN A 31 -3.65 4.49 -7.52
N HIS A 32 -3.02 4.54 -8.68
CA HIS A 32 -2.33 5.74 -9.13
C HIS A 32 -3.29 6.94 -9.16
N PHE A 33 -2.76 8.10 -8.77
CA PHE A 33 -3.51 9.35 -8.76
C PHE A 33 -3.85 9.72 -10.20
N ASP A 34 -5.15 9.72 -10.53
CA ASP A 34 -5.63 10.20 -11.82
C ASP A 34 -6.05 11.66 -11.68
N PRO A 35 -5.31 12.62 -12.28
CA PRO A 35 -5.65 14.03 -12.21
C PRO A 35 -7.02 14.34 -12.82
N ASN A 36 -7.56 13.51 -13.71
CA ASN A 36 -8.91 13.70 -14.26
C ASN A 36 -10.02 13.49 -13.22
N LYS A 37 -9.76 12.78 -12.12
CA LYS A 37 -10.71 12.68 -11.00
C LYS A 37 -11.02 14.05 -10.41
N SER A 38 -10.02 14.94 -10.32
CA SER A 38 -10.23 16.30 -9.80
C SER A 38 -11.20 17.11 -10.67
N LEU A 39 -11.11 16.98 -11.99
CA LEU A 39 -11.98 17.66 -12.96
C LEU A 39 -13.43 17.15 -12.94
N SER A 40 -13.63 15.90 -12.52
CA SER A 40 -14.98 15.33 -12.32
C SER A 40 -15.64 15.74 -11.00
N MET A 41 -14.87 16.28 -10.05
CA MET A 41 -15.34 16.72 -8.72
C MET A 41 -15.66 18.22 -8.66
N GLU A 42 -15.62 18.92 -9.79
CA GLU A 42 -15.94 20.35 -9.87
C GLU A 42 -17.46 20.57 -9.76
N TRP A 43 -17.87 21.41 -8.81
CA TRP A 43 -19.26 21.85 -8.68
C TRP A 43 -19.60 22.82 -9.81
N ARG A 44 -20.59 22.48 -10.63
CA ARG A 44 -21.01 23.31 -11.76
C ARG A 44 -22.50 23.65 -11.69
N HIS A 45 -22.87 24.73 -12.38
CA HIS A 45 -24.28 25.14 -12.53
C HIS A 45 -25.09 24.08 -13.29
N HIS A 46 -26.37 23.91 -12.96
CA HIS A 46 -27.25 22.87 -13.51
C HIS A 46 -27.36 22.90 -15.05
N SER A 47 -27.21 24.07 -15.68
CA SER A 47 -27.25 24.23 -17.14
C SER A 47 -25.91 23.97 -17.84
N SER A 48 -24.85 23.66 -17.11
CA SER A 48 -23.54 23.40 -17.70
C SER A 48 -23.46 22.00 -18.34
N PRO A 49 -22.59 21.79 -19.34
CA PRO A 49 -22.34 20.46 -19.91
C PRO A 49 -21.93 19.46 -18.83
N GLN A 50 -22.40 18.22 -18.91
CA GLN A 50 -22.08 17.20 -17.91
C GLN A 50 -20.57 16.96 -17.84
N PRO A 51 -19.99 16.83 -16.63
CA PRO A 51 -18.58 16.53 -16.47
C PRO A 51 -18.21 15.22 -17.18
N LYS A 52 -17.06 15.21 -17.83
CA LYS A 52 -16.45 13.97 -18.33
C LYS A 52 -16.18 13.10 -17.10
N LYS A 53 -16.96 12.02 -16.93
CA LYS A 53 -16.72 11.05 -15.86
C LYS A 53 -15.28 10.56 -15.97
N ALA A 54 -14.54 10.66 -14.87
CA ALA A 54 -13.23 10.04 -14.78
C ALA A 54 -13.43 8.53 -15.01
N SER A 55 -13.02 8.07 -16.19
CA SER A 55 -13.00 6.66 -16.51
C SER A 55 -11.91 6.03 -15.66
N SER A 56 -12.26 5.08 -14.80
CA SER A 56 -11.28 4.19 -14.19
C SER A 56 -10.76 3.24 -15.28
N SER A 57 -9.96 3.75 -16.21
CA SER A 57 -9.18 2.92 -17.11
C SER A 57 -8.21 2.12 -16.24
N THR A 58 -8.55 0.86 -16.00
CA THR A 58 -7.86 -0.13 -15.16
C THR A 58 -6.40 -0.41 -15.55
N ARG A 59 -5.87 0.28 -16.57
CA ARG A 59 -4.55 0.04 -17.17
C ARG A 59 -3.45 1.02 -16.77
N ALA A 60 -3.76 2.14 -16.11
CA ALA A 60 -2.75 3.14 -15.76
C ALA A 60 -2.42 3.11 -14.25
N GLY A 61 -1.36 2.35 -13.89
CA GLY A 61 -0.66 2.48 -12.62
C GLY A 61 -1.39 1.91 -11.41
N ARG A 62 -1.24 0.62 -11.14
CA ARG A 62 -1.34 0.16 -9.75
C ARG A 62 0.03 0.33 -9.12
N VAL A 63 0.06 0.85 -7.91
CA VAL A 63 1.27 1.00 -7.11
C VAL A 63 1.13 0.05 -5.94
N ILE A 64 2.15 -0.74 -5.67
CA ILE A 64 2.26 -1.47 -4.41
C ILE A 64 3.13 -0.64 -3.48
N LEU A 65 2.65 -0.43 -2.27
CA LEU A 65 3.37 0.22 -1.20
C LEU A 65 3.76 -0.83 -0.18
N THR A 66 5.05 -1.09 -0.01
CA THR A 66 5.56 -2.01 1.00
C THR A 66 6.06 -1.18 2.18
N CYS A 67 5.55 -1.45 3.38
CA CYS A 67 5.89 -0.74 4.61
C CYS A 67 6.51 -1.71 5.61
N PHE A 68 7.75 -1.45 6.02
CA PHE A 68 8.40 -2.12 7.13
C PHE A 68 8.34 -1.24 8.36
N PHE A 69 7.95 -1.79 9.50
CA PHE A 69 7.82 -1.05 10.75
C PHE A 69 8.09 -1.93 11.97
N ASP A 70 8.53 -1.30 13.05
CA ASP A 70 8.69 -1.91 14.36
C ASP A 70 7.79 -1.20 15.39
N VAL A 71 8.09 -1.39 16.67
CA VAL A 71 7.36 -0.74 17.78
C VAL A 71 7.58 0.78 17.84
N ASP A 72 8.67 1.28 17.27
CA ASP A 72 9.08 2.68 17.33
C ASP A 72 8.62 3.46 16.10
N GLY A 73 8.38 2.77 14.98
CA GLY A 73 7.67 3.33 13.83
C GLY A 73 8.06 2.71 12.49
N ILE A 74 7.91 3.50 11.43
CA ILE A 74 8.21 3.07 10.07
C ILE A 74 9.73 3.08 9.86
N LEU A 75 10.26 1.92 9.48
CA LEU A 75 11.66 1.74 9.14
C LEU A 75 11.93 1.98 7.66
N LEU A 76 11.04 1.49 6.80
CA LEU A 76 11.19 1.62 5.36
C LEU A 76 9.82 1.69 4.69
N LEU A 77 9.68 2.63 3.76
CA LEU A 77 8.51 2.74 2.90
C LEU A 77 8.96 2.67 1.44
N GLU A 78 8.67 1.56 0.77
CA GLU A 78 9.06 1.31 -0.61
C GLU A 78 7.84 1.35 -1.53
N LYS A 79 7.99 2.06 -2.65
CA LYS A 79 6.95 2.21 -3.66
C LYS A 79 7.31 1.43 -4.92
N LEU A 80 6.64 0.30 -5.13
CA LEU A 80 6.80 -0.53 -6.31
C LEU A 80 5.78 -0.13 -7.36
N HIS A 81 6.25 0.38 -8.50
CA HIS A 81 5.40 0.67 -9.64
C HIS A 81 5.11 -0.64 -10.40
N THR A 82 3.87 -1.10 -10.40
CA THR A 82 3.49 -2.24 -11.25
C THR A 82 3.39 -1.75 -12.70
N VAL A 83 4.46 -1.93 -13.47
CA VAL A 83 4.38 -1.89 -14.94
C VAL A 83 3.80 -3.23 -15.36
N ILE A 84 2.48 -3.30 -15.55
CA ILE A 84 1.92 -4.41 -16.31
C ILE A 84 2.36 -4.18 -17.75
N LEU A 85 3.52 -4.71 -18.13
CA LEU A 85 3.86 -4.99 -19.51
C LEU A 85 2.84 -6.05 -19.97
N CYS A 86 1.64 -5.62 -20.35
CA CYS A 86 0.81 -6.39 -21.24
C CYS A 86 1.60 -6.47 -22.55
N HIS A 87 2.38 -7.53 -22.72
CA HIS A 87 2.73 -8.02 -24.03
C HIS A 87 1.41 -8.28 -24.74
N ILE A 88 1.03 -7.38 -25.63
CA ILE A 88 -0.03 -7.62 -26.60
C ILE A 88 0.58 -8.60 -27.59
N SER A 89 0.14 -9.85 -27.54
CA SER A 89 0.28 -10.82 -28.62
C SER A 89 -0.97 -11.67 -28.63
#